data_AF-A0A661BIR0-F1
#
_entry.id   AF-A0A661BIR0-F1
#
_cell.length_a   1.000
_cell.length_b   1.000
_cell.length_c   1.000
_cell.angle_alpha   90.00
_cell.angle_beta   90.00
_cell.angle_gamma   90.00
#
_symmetry.space_group_name_H-M   'P 1'
#
loop_
_entity.id
_entity.type
_entity.pdbx_description
1 polymer ?
#
loop_
_entity_poly.entity_id
_entity_poly.type
_entity_poly.pdbx_seq_one_letter_code
_entity_poly.pdbx_strand_id
1 'polypeptide(L)'
;LGYLRLHGRSSHWYDGEKARYNYSYSDSELAVFVSDIGGLEEKAEKFFVFFNNCTNGQAAGDALRFKRLLGQAAGKLPDRLF
;
A
#
# COMPACT_ATOMS: atom_id res chain seq x y z
N LEU A 1 -9.78 5.75 -15.54
CA LEU A 1 -9.06 4.62 -14.93
C LEU A 1 -7.85 5.17 -14.20
N GLY A 2 -7.69 4.84 -12.92
CA GLY A 2 -6.53 5.21 -12.11
C GLY A 2 -5.67 3.99 -11.76
N TYR A 3 -4.36 4.19 -11.69
CA TYR A 3 -3.40 3.15 -11.34
C TYR A 3 -2.32 3.73 -10.42
N LEU A 4 -2.12 3.10 -9.26
CA LEU A 4 -1.13 3.49 -8.27
C LEU A 4 -0.28 2.28 -7.90
N ARG A 5 1.05 2.44 -7.94
CA ARG A 5 2.00 1.41 -7.50
C ARG A 5 2.93 1.96 -6.43
N LEU A 6 2.87 1.37 -5.25
CA LEU A 6 3.55 1.82 -4.05
C LEU A 6 4.80 0.97 -3.82
N HIS A 7 5.98 1.54 -4.08
CA HIS A 7 7.26 0.83 -3.97
C HIS A 7 7.91 0.89 -2.58
N GLY A 8 7.43 1.76 -1.69
CA GLY A 8 8.06 2.07 -0.42
C GLY A 8 8.85 3.38 -0.50
N ARG A 9 9.34 3.85 0.64
CA ARG A 9 10.18 5.06 0.76
C ARG A 9 11.52 4.74 1.44
N SER A 10 12.08 3.56 1.15
CA SER A 10 13.36 3.16 1.72
C SER A 10 14.45 4.18 1.37
N SER A 11 15.22 4.61 2.37
CA SER A 11 16.43 5.42 2.17
C SER A 11 17.54 4.67 1.43
N HIS A 12 17.45 3.33 1.40
CA HIS A 12 18.43 2.41 0.82
C HIS A 12 18.09 2.04 -0.64
N TRP A 13 17.54 2.99 -1.41
CA TRP A 13 17.00 2.72 -2.75
C TRP A 13 18.04 2.15 -3.73
N TYR A 14 19.31 2.56 -3.58
CA TYR A 14 20.42 2.16 -4.45
C TYR A 14 21.25 1.00 -3.90
N ASP A 15 20.94 0.50 -2.71
CA ASP A 15 21.73 -0.53 -2.01
C ASP A 15 21.31 -1.96 -2.42
N GLY A 16 20.55 -2.08 -3.52
CA GLY A 16 20.07 -3.34 -4.06
C GLY A 16 18.56 -3.55 -3.91
N GLU A 17 18.03 -4.55 -4.62
CA GLU A 17 16.59 -4.77 -4.77
C GLU A 17 15.86 -5.02 -3.44
N LYS A 18 16.45 -5.86 -2.57
CA LYS A 18 15.85 -6.17 -1.27
C LYS A 18 15.80 -4.94 -0.36
N ALA A 19 16.87 -4.15 -0.32
CA ALA A 19 16.94 -2.94 0.51
C ALA A 19 16.00 -1.84 -0.01
N ARG A 20 15.86 -1.73 -1.34
CA ARG A 20 14.96 -0.79 -2.02
C ARG A 20 13.49 -0.98 -1.61
N TYR A 21 13.03 -2.23 -1.56
CA TYR A 21 11.63 -2.56 -1.28
C TYR A 21 11.36 -2.96 0.18
N ASN A 22 12.34 -2.82 1.07
CA ASN A 22 12.16 -3.06 2.50
C ASN A 22 11.58 -1.80 3.15
N TYR A 23 10.27 -1.68 3.13
CA TYR A 23 9.55 -0.55 3.69
C TYR A 23 8.17 -0.99 4.14
N SER A 24 7.77 -0.61 5.36
CA SER A 24 6.41 -0.81 5.87
C SER A 24 5.78 0.55 6.03
N TYR A 25 4.69 0.82 5.31
CA TYR A 25 4.02 2.12 5.43
C TYR A 25 3.36 2.26 6.81
N SER A 26 3.35 3.48 7.33
CA SER A 26 2.51 3.83 8.48
C SER A 26 1.05 4.04 8.03
N ASP A 27 0.09 3.85 8.95
CA ASP A 27 -1.32 4.11 8.66
C ASP A 27 -1.57 5.57 8.27
N SER A 28 -0.78 6.51 8.82
CA SER A 28 -0.83 7.93 8.44
C SER A 28 -0.41 8.17 6.99
N GLU A 29 0.65 7.50 6.51
CA GLU A 29 1.05 7.59 5.11
C GLU A 29 0.02 6.96 4.18
N LEU A 30 -0.55 5.81 4.59
CA LEU A 30 -1.62 5.15 3.84
C LEU A 30 -2.86 6.03 3.74
N ALA A 31 -3.24 6.72 4.82
CA ALA A 31 -4.41 7.61 4.86
C ALA A 31 -4.29 8.78 3.87
N VAL A 32 -3.08 9.29 3.61
CA VAL A 32 -2.85 10.33 2.58
C VAL A 32 -3.28 9.82 1.20
N PHE A 33 -2.84 8.62 0.81
CA PHE A 33 -3.23 8.05 -0.48
C PHE A 33 -4.73 7.74 -0.58
N VAL A 34 -5.37 7.36 0.53
CA VAL A 34 -6.84 7.17 0.57
C VAL A 34 -7.55 8.50 0.31
N SER A 35 -7.11 9.57 0.97
CA SER A 35 -7.64 10.93 0.74
C SER A 35 -7.44 11.38 -0.71
N ASP A 36 -6.25 11.16 -1.27
CA ASP A 36 -5.93 11.53 -2.65
C ASP A 36 -6.82 10.79 -3.66
N ILE A 37 -7.04 9.48 -3.45
CA ILE A 37 -7.93 8.68 -4.30
C ILE A 37 -9.38 9.18 -4.20
N GLY A 38 -9.86 9.48 -2.99
CA GLY A 38 -11.19 10.05 -2.76
C GLY A 38 -11.39 11.38 -3.52
N GLY A 39 -10.36 12.22 -3.57
CA GLY A 39 -10.38 13.47 -4.35
C GLY A 39 -10.35 13.28 -5.87
N LEU A 40 -10.11 12.06 -6.36
CA LEU A 40 -10.03 11.73 -7.78
C LEU A 40 -11.20 10.86 -8.27
N GLU A 41 -12.20 10.59 -7.43
CA GLU A 41 -13.37 9.78 -7.77
C GLU A 41 -14.14 10.34 -8.98
N GLU A 42 -14.23 11.66 -9.11
CA GLU A 42 -14.87 12.31 -10.27
C GLU A 42 -14.09 12.12 -11.58
N LYS A 43 -12.79 11.80 -11.51
CA LYS A 43 -11.89 11.70 -12.67
C LYS A 43 -11.66 10.26 -13.15
N ALA A 44 -12.00 9.26 -12.34
CA ALA A 44 -11.86 7.86 -12.72
C ALA A 44 -12.84 6.94 -11.99
N GLU A 45 -13.61 6.18 -12.77
CA GLU A 45 -14.57 5.18 -12.29
C GLU A 45 -13.94 4.03 -11.48
N LYS A 46 -12.67 3.70 -11.77
CA LYS A 46 -11.96 2.57 -11.16
C LYS A 46 -10.51 2.93 -10.88
N PHE A 47 -10.05 2.57 -9.68
CA PHE A 47 -8.67 2.68 -9.24
C PHE A 47 -8.09 1.30 -8.92
N PHE A 48 -6.89 1.04 -9.43
CA PHE A 48 -6.11 -0.12 -9.08
C PHE A 48 -4.89 0.31 -8.26
N VAL A 49 -4.74 -0.25 -7.06
CA VAL A 49 -3.61 0.05 -6.16
C VAL A 49 -2.82 -1.22 -5.92
N PHE A 50 -1.53 -1.19 -6.21
CA PHE A 50 -0.61 -2.31 -6.04
C PHE A 50 0.55 -1.94 -5.10
N PHE A 51 0.80 -2.78 -4.10
CA PHE A 51 1.94 -2.66 -3.20
C PHE A 51 3.10 -3.50 -3.75
N ASN A 52 4.26 -2.88 -3.93
CA ASN A 52 5.47 -3.50 -4.49
C ASN A 52 6.64 -3.51 -3.49
N ASN A 53 6.41 -3.10 -2.24
CA ASN A 53 7.31 -3.25 -1.11
C ASN A 53 7.30 -4.70 -0.57
N CYS A 54 7.55 -5.68 -1.45
CA CYS A 54 7.33 -7.11 -1.18
C CYS A 54 8.43 -7.78 -0.34
N THR A 55 9.00 -7.06 0.63
CA THR A 55 9.98 -7.61 1.57
C THR A 55 9.26 -8.07 2.84
N ASN A 56 9.56 -9.27 3.34
CA ASN A 56 9.01 -9.80 4.60
C ASN A 56 7.46 -9.68 4.70
N GLY A 57 6.77 -9.83 3.56
CA GLY A 57 5.31 -9.68 3.42
C GLY A 57 4.71 -8.33 3.84
N GLN A 58 5.51 -7.27 3.92
CA GLN A 58 5.07 -5.89 4.19
C GLN A 58 3.96 -5.46 3.21
N ALA A 59 4.16 -5.68 1.90
CA ALA A 59 3.17 -5.36 0.87
C ALA A 59 1.77 -5.95 1.14
N ALA A 60 1.68 -7.19 1.63
CA ALA A 60 0.41 -7.83 1.94
C ALA A 60 -0.25 -7.19 3.17
N GLY A 61 0.54 -6.93 4.22
CA GLY A 61 0.07 -6.23 5.42
C GLY A 61 -0.42 -4.81 5.10
N ASP A 62 0.33 -4.07 4.29
CA ASP A 62 0.00 -2.71 3.87
C ASP A 62 -1.26 -2.68 3.02
N ALA A 63 -1.42 -3.62 2.08
CA ALA A 63 -2.64 -3.75 1.29
C ALA A 63 -3.87 -4.02 2.16
N LEU A 64 -3.76 -4.87 3.18
CA LEU A 64 -4.87 -5.21 4.07
C LEU A 64 -5.24 -4.03 4.98
N ARG A 65 -4.24 -3.29 5.48
CA ARG A 65 -4.47 -2.03 6.21
C ARG A 65 -5.09 -0.96 5.31
N PHE A 66 -4.65 -0.86 4.05
CA PHE A 66 -5.21 0.06 3.06
C PHE A 66 -6.69 -0.24 2.78
N LYS A 67 -7.05 -1.51 2.59
CA LYS A 67 -8.45 -1.94 2.43
C LYS A 67 -9.30 -1.53 3.64
N ARG A 68 -8.78 -1.72 4.85
CA ARG A 68 -9.46 -1.28 6.09
C ARG A 68 -9.68 0.23 6.11
N LEU A 69 -8.66 1.02 5.74
CA LEU A 69 -8.76 2.49 5.68
C LEU A 69 -9.76 2.97 4.62
N LEU A 70 -9.92 2.22 3.52
CA LEU A 70 -10.96 2.45 2.52
C LEU A 70 -12.37 2.02 2.98
N GLY A 71 -12.53 1.50 4.20
CA GLY A 71 -13.79 0.94 4.69
C GLY A 71 -14.21 -0.36 3.99
N GLN A 72 -13.32 -0.99 3.22
CA GLN A 72 -13.57 -2.27 2.58
C GLN A 72 -13.35 -3.41 3.58
N ALA A 73 -14.13 -4.48 3.45
CA ALA A 73 -13.84 -5.70 4.19
C ALA A 73 -12.41 -6.17 3.88
N ALA A 74 -11.54 -6.08 4.88
CA ALA A 74 -10.29 -6.83 4.86
C ALA A 74 -10.70 -8.31 4.89
N GLY A 75 -10.29 -9.08 3.87
CA GLY A 75 -10.41 -10.54 3.98
C GLY A 75 -9.71 -10.98 5.27
N LYS A 76 -10.16 -12.06 5.92
CA LYS A 76 -9.58 -12.56 7.18
C LYS A 76 -8.05 -12.54 7.09
N LEU A 77 -7.45 -11.63 7.84
CA LEU A 77 -6.02 -11.62 8.12
C LEU A 77 -5.74 -12.85 8.99
N PRO A 78 -4.71 -13.67 8.70
CA PRO A 78 -4.29 -14.69 9.65
C PRO A 78 -3.81 -14.01 10.94
N ASP A 79 -4.02 -14.67 12.09
CA ASP A 79 -3.72 -14.12 13.43
C ASP A 79 -2.24 -13.73 13.62
N ARG A 80 -1.36 -14.20 12.72
CA ARG A 80 0.00 -13.68 12.54
C ARG A 80 0.36 -13.60 11.05
N LEU A 81 0.90 -12.46 10.66
CA LEU A 81 1.74 -12.31 9.48
C LEU A 81 3.20 -12.27 9.96
N PHE A 82 3.85 -13.43 9.84
CA PHE A 82 5.23 -13.76 10.25
C PHE A 82 5.45 -13.93 11.77
#